data_AF-A0A7K2X214-F1
#
_entry.id   AF-A0A7K2X214-F1
#
_cell.length_a   1.000
_cell.length_b   1.000
_cell.length_c   1.000
_cell.angle_alpha   90.00
_cell.angle_beta   90.00
_cell.angle_gamma   90.00
#
_symmetry.space_group_name_H-M   'P 1'
#
loop_
_entity.id
_entity.type
_entity.pdbx_description
1 polymer ?
#
loop_
_entity_poly.entity_id
_entity_poly.type
_entity_poly.pdbx_seq_one_letter_code
_entity_poly.pdbx_strand_id
1 'polypeptide(L)'
;MPRNRNTFSSLAAWRRRVVARALQGGWRWAQQAGAVTAEHQGRLRFRRLGEGTRLAFPQGTVFGERWIEIGACCIIAEQVTLTAGMLPDLDLGTETVLTLGDGVVLGRGSHVIADAKVTIGSDTYCGPYVYITSTNHSYDDPDEPVGRQWPRSAPVSIGPGCWLGTGAVVLPGARLGRNVVVAAGAVVRGEVPDHAVVAGAPAKVVRSWDPENGWQPPLRTPAPVPIPRDVTPEQLAALAAWEVEQAGTAAS
;
A
#
# COMPACT_ATOMS: atom_id res chain seq x y z
N MET A 1 54.18 20.75 20.43
CA MET A 1 53.84 20.40 19.02
C MET A 1 52.48 21.00 18.69
N PRO A 2 52.34 21.82 17.63
CA PRO A 2 51.03 22.34 17.27
C PRO A 2 50.20 21.23 16.61
N ARG A 3 48.99 21.05 17.12
CA ARG A 3 48.01 20.06 16.64
C ARG A 3 47.50 20.54 15.28
N ASN A 4 47.89 19.85 14.22
CA ASN A 4 47.47 20.15 12.85
C ASN A 4 45.93 20.01 12.76
N ARG A 5 45.19 21.13 12.84
CA ARG A 5 43.75 21.17 12.56
C ARG A 5 43.59 20.98 11.06
N ASN A 6 43.18 19.78 10.65
CA ASN A 6 42.95 19.38 9.26
C ASN A 6 41.92 20.27 8.55
N THR A 7 42.36 21.40 7.98
CA THR A 7 41.62 22.28 7.08
C THR A 7 41.19 21.57 5.79
N PHE A 8 41.94 20.57 5.35
CA PHE A 8 41.56 19.68 4.25
C PHE A 8 40.32 18.83 4.56
N SER A 9 40.11 18.45 5.84
CA SER A 9 38.93 17.70 6.28
C SER A 9 37.67 18.57 6.28
N SER A 10 37.78 19.85 6.65
CA SER A 10 36.64 20.78 6.65
C SER A 10 36.20 21.18 5.25
N LEU A 11 37.13 21.37 4.31
CA LEU A 11 36.83 21.61 2.89
C LEU A 11 36.19 20.39 2.21
N ALA A 12 36.72 19.18 2.47
CA ALA A 12 36.12 17.95 1.97
C ALA A 12 34.73 17.69 2.58
N ALA A 13 34.55 17.94 3.88
CA ALA A 13 33.25 17.84 4.55
C ALA A 13 32.25 18.88 4.04
N TRP A 14 32.69 20.12 3.80
CA TRP A 14 31.85 21.17 3.21
C TRP A 14 31.43 20.81 1.79
N ARG A 15 32.36 20.38 0.93
CA ARG A 15 32.05 19.89 -0.43
C ARG A 15 31.04 18.74 -0.41
N ARG A 16 31.23 17.73 0.46
CA ARG A 16 30.28 16.62 0.63
C ARG A 16 28.89 17.11 1.02
N ARG A 17 28.78 18.07 1.94
CA ARG A 17 27.49 18.65 2.37
C ARG A 17 26.79 19.40 1.23
N VAL A 18 27.53 20.18 0.44
CA VAL A 18 26.97 20.91 -0.71
C VAL A 18 26.45 19.93 -1.75
N VAL A 19 27.25 18.92 -2.12
CA VAL A 19 26.85 17.88 -3.08
C VAL A 19 25.63 17.11 -2.57
N ALA A 20 25.63 16.68 -1.30
CA ALA A 20 24.50 15.97 -0.71
C ALA A 20 23.20 16.79 -0.75
N ARG A 21 23.27 18.09 -0.43
CA ARG A 21 22.12 19.00 -0.52
C ARG A 21 21.62 19.16 -1.96
N ALA A 22 22.53 19.28 -2.92
CA ALA A 22 22.18 19.37 -4.33
C ALA A 22 21.48 18.08 -4.80
N LEU A 23 22.01 16.91 -4.44
CA LEU A 23 21.40 15.62 -4.78
C LEU A 23 20.02 15.44 -4.13
N GLN A 24 19.89 15.73 -2.83
CA GLN A 24 18.59 15.67 -2.13
C GLN A 24 17.60 16.70 -2.65
N GLY A 25 18.08 17.89 -3.07
CA GLY A 25 17.27 18.89 -3.75
C GLY A 25 16.75 18.40 -5.09
N GLY A 26 17.65 17.88 -5.93
CA GLY A 26 17.32 17.32 -7.24
C GLY A 26 16.37 16.13 -7.14
N TRP A 27 16.57 15.23 -6.18
CA TRP A 27 15.68 14.09 -5.95
C TRP A 27 14.28 14.52 -5.51
N ARG A 28 14.17 15.48 -4.58
CA ARG A 28 12.86 16.02 -4.16
C ARG A 28 12.13 16.69 -5.31
N TRP A 29 12.84 17.45 -6.13
CA TRP A 29 12.28 18.02 -7.35
C TRP A 29 11.77 16.93 -8.29
N ALA A 30 12.55 15.86 -8.51
CA ALA A 30 12.14 14.73 -9.35
C ALA A 30 10.90 14.00 -8.79
N GLN A 31 10.83 13.78 -7.47
CA GLN A 31 9.65 13.19 -6.82
C GLN A 31 8.40 14.07 -6.97
N GLN A 32 8.55 15.40 -6.90
CA GLN A 32 7.45 16.34 -7.09
C GLN A 32 6.97 16.36 -8.54
N ALA A 33 7.90 16.47 -9.49
CA ALA A 33 7.63 16.60 -10.92
C ALA A 33 7.20 15.28 -11.58
N GLY A 34 7.69 14.13 -11.10
CA GLY A 34 7.38 12.82 -11.66
C GLY A 34 6.09 12.19 -11.10
N ALA A 35 5.48 12.79 -10.07
CA ALA A 35 4.24 12.27 -9.53
C ALA A 35 3.10 12.41 -10.54
N VAL A 36 2.20 11.43 -10.56
CA VAL A 36 1.07 11.39 -11.48
C VAL A 36 -0.18 11.77 -10.69
N THR A 37 -0.93 12.75 -11.19
CA THR A 37 -2.19 13.22 -10.61
C THR A 37 -3.27 13.31 -11.68
N ALA A 38 -4.52 13.53 -11.27
CA ALA A 38 -5.64 13.74 -12.20
C ALA A 38 -5.35 14.85 -13.22
N GLU A 39 -4.72 15.94 -12.77
CA GLU A 39 -4.37 17.10 -13.58
C GLU A 39 -3.10 16.88 -14.42
N HIS A 40 -2.17 16.06 -13.93
CA HIS A 40 -0.87 15.83 -14.55
C HIS A 40 -0.53 14.34 -14.61
N GLN A 41 -1.02 13.65 -15.65
CA GLN A 41 -0.80 12.21 -15.80
C GLN A 41 0.54 11.83 -16.47
N GLY A 42 1.31 12.82 -16.95
CA GLY A 42 2.56 12.58 -17.68
C GLY A 42 2.32 11.81 -18.98
N ARG A 43 2.86 10.59 -19.09
CA ARG A 43 2.63 9.68 -20.23
C ARG A 43 1.53 8.64 -20.00
N LEU A 44 1.19 8.37 -18.74
CA LEU A 44 0.15 7.40 -18.40
C LEU A 44 -1.22 7.95 -18.81
N ARG A 45 -2.12 7.09 -19.28
CA ARG A 45 -3.47 7.48 -19.69
C ARG A 45 -4.47 6.49 -19.11
N PHE A 46 -4.79 6.70 -17.83
CA PHE A 46 -5.78 5.90 -17.13
C PHE A 46 -7.16 6.09 -17.77
N ARG A 47 -7.98 5.03 -17.78
CA ARG A 47 -9.38 5.13 -18.16
C ARG A 47 -10.10 6.20 -17.36
N ARG A 48 -9.82 6.22 -16.05
CA ARG A 48 -10.26 7.26 -15.12
C ARG A 48 -9.22 7.43 -14.02
N LEU A 49 -8.93 8.68 -13.68
CA LEU A 49 -8.15 9.06 -12.51
C LEU A 49 -8.90 10.18 -11.78
N GLY A 50 -9.44 9.88 -10.60
CA GLY A 50 -10.27 10.82 -9.84
C GLY A 50 -9.47 11.99 -9.26
N GLU A 51 -10.16 13.11 -9.03
CA GLU A 51 -9.60 14.33 -8.44
C GLU A 51 -8.94 14.06 -7.09
N GLY A 52 -7.86 14.77 -6.78
CA GLY A 52 -7.12 14.61 -5.53
C GLY A 52 -6.30 13.32 -5.43
N THR A 53 -6.39 12.41 -6.41
CA THR A 53 -5.55 11.21 -6.45
C THR A 53 -4.11 11.55 -6.85
N ARG A 54 -3.16 10.90 -6.16
CA ARG A 54 -1.73 11.07 -6.41
C ARG A 54 -1.00 9.73 -6.37
N LEU A 55 -0.26 9.44 -7.45
CA LEU A 55 0.73 8.37 -7.51
C LEU A 55 2.12 8.99 -7.33
N ALA A 56 2.80 8.61 -6.26
CA ALA A 56 4.14 9.08 -5.95
C ALA A 56 5.18 8.52 -6.93
N PHE A 57 6.22 9.32 -7.20
CA PHE A 57 7.33 8.94 -8.07
C PHE A 57 8.52 8.42 -7.25
N PRO A 58 9.26 7.41 -7.73
CA PRO A 58 9.06 6.70 -8.99
C PRO A 58 7.88 5.73 -8.93
N GLN A 59 7.15 5.58 -10.03
CA GLN A 59 6.15 4.52 -10.16
C GLN A 59 6.84 3.16 -10.30
N GLY A 60 6.13 2.08 -9.96
CA GLY A 60 6.50 0.74 -10.38
C GLY A 60 6.16 0.52 -11.85
N THR A 61 5.94 -0.73 -12.24
CA THR A 61 5.46 -1.04 -13.58
C THR A 61 3.99 -0.66 -13.70
N VAL A 62 3.66 0.13 -14.72
CA VAL A 62 2.27 0.48 -15.04
C VAL A 62 2.02 0.22 -16.51
N PHE A 63 1.01 -0.60 -16.82
CA PHE A 63 0.51 -0.80 -18.18
C PHE A 63 -0.95 -1.23 -18.17
N GLY A 64 -1.62 -1.12 -19.32
CA GLY A 64 -3.05 -1.42 -19.43
C GLY A 64 -3.92 -0.31 -18.87
N GLU A 65 -3.41 0.92 -18.82
CA GLU A 65 -4.00 2.08 -18.15
C GLU A 65 -5.43 2.37 -18.65
N ARG A 66 -5.71 2.10 -19.92
CA ARG A 66 -7.05 2.25 -20.55
C ARG A 66 -8.12 1.32 -19.98
N TRP A 67 -7.73 0.35 -19.15
CA TRP A 67 -8.62 -0.58 -18.45
C TRP A 67 -8.52 -0.45 -16.91
N ILE A 68 -7.82 0.58 -16.43
CA ILE A 68 -7.64 0.88 -15.02
C ILE A 68 -8.43 2.15 -14.67
N GLU A 69 -9.34 2.02 -13.70
CA GLU A 69 -10.03 3.15 -13.08
C GLU A 69 -9.58 3.33 -11.64
N ILE A 70 -9.19 4.56 -11.29
CA ILE A 70 -8.82 4.95 -9.93
C ILE A 70 -9.75 6.07 -9.50
N GLY A 71 -10.37 5.90 -8.33
CA GLY A 71 -11.27 6.86 -7.71
C GLY A 71 -10.60 8.18 -7.30
N ALA A 72 -11.34 9.02 -6.62
CA ALA A 72 -10.87 10.28 -6.06
C ALA A 72 -10.05 10.06 -4.78
N CYS A 73 -9.22 11.04 -4.44
CA CYS A 73 -8.49 11.10 -3.17
C CYS A 73 -7.64 9.85 -2.83
N CYS A 74 -7.21 9.09 -3.84
CA CYS A 74 -6.38 7.91 -3.63
C CYS A 74 -4.91 8.29 -3.43
N ILE A 75 -4.22 7.57 -2.55
CA ILE A 75 -2.78 7.74 -2.30
C ILE A 75 -2.07 6.47 -2.75
N ILE A 76 -1.36 6.55 -3.86
CA ILE A 76 -0.56 5.44 -4.37
C ILE A 76 0.91 5.77 -4.11
N ALA A 77 1.54 5.01 -3.22
CA ALA A 77 2.92 5.26 -2.82
C ALA A 77 3.93 4.94 -3.92
N GLU A 78 5.21 5.23 -3.66
CA GLU A 78 6.29 4.95 -4.60
C GLU A 78 6.40 3.46 -4.91
N GLN A 79 6.87 3.17 -6.13
CA GLN A 79 7.19 1.82 -6.61
C GLN A 79 5.99 0.85 -6.59
N VAL A 80 4.76 1.37 -6.60
CA VAL A 80 3.56 0.55 -6.76
C VAL A 80 3.41 0.14 -8.23
N THR A 81 3.16 -1.15 -8.45
CA THR A 81 2.91 -1.75 -9.76
C THR A 81 1.40 -1.94 -9.95
N LEU A 82 0.87 -1.44 -11.06
CA LEU A 82 -0.53 -1.58 -11.46
C LEU A 82 -0.60 -2.11 -12.89
N THR A 83 -1.15 -3.30 -13.08
CA THR A 83 -1.24 -3.89 -14.42
C THR A 83 -2.66 -4.35 -14.71
N ALA A 84 -3.12 -4.08 -15.92
CA ALA A 84 -4.28 -4.73 -16.51
C ALA A 84 -3.81 -5.52 -17.74
N GLY A 85 -4.04 -6.83 -17.73
CA GLY A 85 -3.59 -7.78 -18.74
C GLY A 85 -2.23 -8.44 -18.43
N MET A 86 -1.92 -9.51 -19.17
CA MET A 86 -0.70 -10.31 -18.99
C MET A 86 0.55 -9.63 -19.55
N LEU A 87 0.39 -8.81 -20.58
CA LEU A 87 1.48 -8.15 -21.32
C LEU A 87 1.04 -6.73 -21.71
N PRO A 88 2.00 -5.81 -21.91
CA PRO A 88 1.71 -4.52 -22.52
C PRO A 88 1.06 -4.66 -23.91
N ASP A 89 0.30 -3.65 -24.31
CA ASP A 89 -0.29 -3.49 -25.66
C ASP A 89 -1.34 -4.53 -26.09
N LEU A 90 -1.83 -5.35 -25.15
CA LEU A 90 -3.01 -6.20 -25.38
C LEU A 90 -4.30 -5.38 -25.37
N ASP A 91 -5.21 -5.68 -26.32
CA ASP A 91 -6.60 -5.19 -26.26
C ASP A 91 -7.43 -6.11 -25.36
N LEU A 92 -7.89 -5.56 -24.24
CA LEU A 92 -8.71 -6.28 -23.25
C LEU A 92 -10.22 -6.03 -23.44
N GLY A 93 -10.62 -5.37 -24.53
CA GLY A 93 -12.00 -5.03 -24.84
C GLY A 93 -12.47 -3.71 -24.23
N THR A 94 -13.77 -3.57 -23.97
CA THR A 94 -14.36 -2.29 -23.49
C THR A 94 -14.51 -2.19 -21.98
N GLU A 95 -14.30 -3.27 -21.24
CA GLU A 95 -14.62 -3.34 -19.82
C GLU A 95 -13.44 -2.95 -18.93
N THR A 96 -13.72 -2.31 -17.80
CA THR A 96 -12.68 -2.02 -16.81
C THR A 96 -12.22 -3.30 -16.12
N VAL A 97 -10.91 -3.50 -16.07
CA VAL A 97 -10.27 -4.71 -15.52
C VAL A 97 -9.79 -4.49 -14.09
N LEU A 98 -9.24 -3.31 -13.79
CA LEU A 98 -8.83 -2.93 -12.44
C LEU A 98 -9.59 -1.68 -11.99
N THR A 99 -10.26 -1.78 -10.85
CA THR A 99 -10.98 -0.67 -10.24
C THR A 99 -10.51 -0.46 -8.80
N LEU A 100 -10.07 0.76 -8.51
CA LEU A 100 -9.87 1.27 -7.16
C LEU A 100 -10.98 2.29 -6.85
N GLY A 101 -11.69 2.09 -5.74
CA GLY A 101 -12.66 3.05 -5.22
C GLY A 101 -12.01 4.35 -4.72
N ASP A 102 -12.79 5.22 -4.10
CA ASP A 102 -12.30 6.50 -3.57
C ASP A 102 -11.51 6.28 -2.27
N GLY A 103 -10.51 7.14 -2.00
CA GLY A 103 -9.75 7.09 -0.76
C GLY A 103 -8.87 5.84 -0.57
N VAL A 104 -8.65 5.05 -1.63
CA VAL A 104 -7.78 3.86 -1.55
C VAL A 104 -6.33 4.28 -1.34
N VAL A 105 -5.66 3.61 -0.40
CA VAL A 105 -4.23 3.79 -0.13
C VAL A 105 -3.47 2.52 -0.49
N LEU A 106 -2.50 2.62 -1.39
CA LEU A 106 -1.57 1.54 -1.69
C LEU A 106 -0.18 1.89 -1.15
N GLY A 107 0.27 1.12 -0.14
CA GLY A 107 1.59 1.27 0.44
C GLY A 107 2.72 0.95 -0.54
N ARG A 108 3.92 1.46 -0.23
CA ARG A 108 5.10 1.38 -1.10
C ARG A 108 5.36 -0.04 -1.59
N GLY A 109 5.70 -0.18 -2.87
CA GLY A 109 6.11 -1.48 -3.43
C GLY A 109 4.99 -2.51 -3.54
N SER A 110 3.72 -2.11 -3.36
CA SER A 110 2.59 -3.01 -3.55
C SER A 110 2.36 -3.31 -5.04
N HIS A 111 1.76 -4.46 -5.33
CA HIS A 111 1.48 -4.92 -6.68
C HIS A 111 0.00 -5.28 -6.80
N VAL A 112 -0.65 -4.77 -7.85
CA VAL A 112 -2.01 -5.15 -8.22
C VAL A 112 -1.99 -5.65 -9.66
N ILE A 113 -2.13 -6.96 -9.82
CA ILE A 113 -1.97 -7.68 -11.09
C ILE A 113 -3.34 -8.20 -11.55
N ALA A 114 -3.92 -7.55 -12.55
CA ALA A 114 -5.27 -7.80 -13.01
C ALA A 114 -5.31 -8.40 -14.43
N ASP A 115 -5.26 -9.74 -14.55
CA ASP A 115 -5.58 -10.47 -15.79
C ASP A 115 -7.08 -10.76 -15.89
N ALA A 116 -7.73 -10.96 -14.75
CA ALA A 116 -9.17 -10.94 -14.60
C ALA A 116 -9.57 -9.76 -13.70
N LYS A 117 -10.87 -9.50 -13.58
CA LYS A 117 -11.37 -8.33 -12.86
C LYS A 117 -10.87 -8.27 -11.42
N VAL A 118 -10.24 -7.16 -11.04
CA VAL A 118 -9.84 -6.84 -9.67
C VAL A 118 -10.57 -5.58 -9.23
N THR A 119 -11.26 -5.64 -8.09
CA THR A 119 -11.96 -4.48 -7.52
C THR A 119 -11.57 -4.30 -6.07
N ILE A 120 -11.13 -3.08 -5.73
CA ILE A 120 -10.80 -2.65 -4.37
C ILE A 120 -11.78 -1.54 -3.99
N GLY A 121 -12.62 -1.79 -2.98
CA GLY A 121 -13.62 -0.86 -2.51
C GLY A 121 -13.02 0.39 -1.86
N SER A 122 -13.83 1.46 -1.78
CA SER A 122 -13.42 2.74 -1.20
C SER A 122 -12.91 2.61 0.24
N ASP A 123 -12.06 3.55 0.65
CA ASP A 123 -11.48 3.62 1.99
C ASP A 123 -10.73 2.33 2.39
N THR A 124 -10.18 1.61 1.41
CA THR A 124 -9.32 0.45 1.64
C THR A 124 -7.86 0.87 1.71
N TYR A 125 -7.18 0.43 2.75
CA TYR A 125 -5.82 0.83 3.06
C TYR A 125 -4.93 -0.41 3.01
N CYS A 126 -3.87 -0.34 2.22
CA CYS A 126 -2.86 -1.38 2.10
C CYS A 126 -1.54 -0.87 2.68
N GLY A 127 -0.95 -1.65 3.59
CA GLY A 127 0.43 -1.47 4.01
C GLY A 127 1.42 -1.67 2.85
N PRO A 128 2.72 -1.43 3.08
CA PRO A 128 3.74 -1.69 2.08
C PRO A 128 3.79 -3.15 1.61
N TYR A 129 4.20 -3.34 0.36
CA TYR A 129 4.49 -4.66 -0.23
C TYR A 129 3.32 -5.64 -0.22
N VAL A 130 2.08 -5.15 -0.28
CA VAL A 130 0.91 -6.00 -0.47
C VAL A 130 0.87 -6.50 -1.92
N TYR A 131 0.59 -7.78 -2.13
CA TYR A 131 0.51 -8.40 -3.45
C TYR A 131 -0.93 -8.89 -3.71
N ILE A 132 -1.60 -8.31 -4.69
CA ILE A 132 -2.97 -8.67 -5.09
C ILE A 132 -2.92 -9.16 -6.53
N THR A 133 -3.36 -10.39 -6.77
CA THR A 133 -3.36 -10.96 -8.12
C THR A 133 -4.65 -11.70 -8.42
N SER A 134 -5.10 -11.56 -9.67
CA SER A 134 -6.21 -12.34 -10.24
C SER A 134 -5.75 -13.51 -11.09
N THR A 135 -4.44 -13.75 -11.20
CA THR A 135 -3.82 -14.79 -12.02
C THR A 135 -2.81 -15.60 -11.22
N ASN A 136 -2.66 -16.88 -11.56
CA ASN A 136 -1.59 -17.74 -11.08
C ASN A 136 -1.32 -18.88 -12.07
N HIS A 137 -0.14 -19.49 -12.02
CA HIS A 137 0.15 -20.66 -12.84
C HIS A 137 -0.72 -21.85 -12.45
N SER A 138 -1.17 -22.62 -13.45
CA SER A 138 -1.68 -23.96 -13.24
C SER A 138 -0.52 -24.95 -13.09
N TYR A 139 -0.82 -26.10 -12.50
CA TYR A 139 0.10 -27.22 -12.33
C TYR A 139 -0.69 -28.53 -12.44
N ASP A 140 -1.71 -28.52 -13.31
CA ASP A 140 -2.69 -29.59 -13.45
C ASP A 140 -2.09 -30.81 -14.18
N ASP A 141 -1.20 -30.56 -15.14
CA ASP A 141 -0.43 -31.60 -15.83
C ASP A 141 0.93 -31.80 -15.13
N PRO A 142 1.22 -32.97 -14.55
CA PRO A 142 2.50 -33.22 -13.89
C PRO A 142 3.66 -33.45 -14.88
N ASP A 143 3.37 -33.72 -16.16
CA ASP A 143 4.38 -34.03 -17.18
C ASP A 143 4.82 -32.79 -17.99
N GLU A 144 4.06 -31.69 -17.92
CA GLU A 144 4.39 -30.42 -18.57
C GLU A 144 4.96 -29.40 -17.57
N PRO A 145 6.06 -28.69 -17.88
CA PRO A 145 6.57 -27.63 -17.01
C PRO A 145 5.51 -26.57 -16.68
N VAL A 146 5.39 -26.20 -15.41
CA VAL A 146 4.42 -25.21 -14.89
C VAL A 146 4.39 -23.91 -15.72
N GLY A 147 5.56 -23.41 -16.16
CA GLY A 147 5.64 -22.18 -16.96
C GLY A 147 5.12 -22.29 -18.39
N ARG A 148 4.84 -23.51 -18.88
CA ARG A 148 4.26 -23.78 -20.20
C ARG A 148 2.76 -24.10 -20.13
N GLN A 149 2.23 -24.32 -18.93
CA GLN A 149 0.80 -24.55 -18.71
C GLN A 149 0.04 -23.22 -18.66
N TRP A 150 -1.22 -23.24 -19.11
CA TRP A 150 -2.06 -22.05 -19.15
C TRP A 150 -2.42 -21.56 -17.74
N PRO A 151 -2.35 -20.25 -17.42
CA PRO A 151 -2.67 -19.77 -16.08
C PRO A 151 -4.14 -19.99 -15.71
N ARG A 152 -4.41 -20.04 -14.41
CA ARG A 152 -5.76 -19.94 -13.85
C ARG A 152 -6.00 -18.52 -13.36
N SER A 153 -6.98 -17.88 -13.95
CA SER A 153 -7.41 -16.54 -13.55
C SER A 153 -8.79 -16.55 -12.94
N ALA A 154 -8.97 -15.79 -11.87
CA ALA A 154 -10.25 -15.64 -11.20
C ALA A 154 -10.37 -14.22 -10.62
N PRO A 155 -11.55 -13.58 -10.71
CA PRO A 155 -11.75 -12.24 -10.19
C PRO A 155 -11.43 -12.12 -8.70
N VAL A 156 -10.92 -10.96 -8.28
CA VAL A 156 -10.70 -10.61 -6.88
C VAL A 156 -11.56 -9.42 -6.51
N SER A 157 -12.28 -9.52 -5.39
CA SER A 157 -13.09 -8.42 -4.86
C SER A 157 -12.75 -8.15 -3.41
N ILE A 158 -12.34 -6.93 -3.09
CA ILE A 158 -12.09 -6.45 -1.74
C ILE A 158 -13.14 -5.38 -1.44
N GLY A 159 -13.96 -5.60 -0.41
CA GLY A 159 -14.99 -4.66 0.03
C GLY A 159 -14.39 -3.35 0.59
N PRO A 160 -15.23 -2.33 0.82
CA PRO A 160 -14.78 -1.04 1.32
C PRO A 160 -14.29 -1.10 2.77
N GLY A 161 -13.47 -0.13 3.19
CA GLY A 161 -13.02 0.01 4.57
C GLY A 161 -12.03 -1.05 5.05
N CYS A 162 -11.45 -1.85 4.14
CA CYS A 162 -10.54 -2.92 4.51
C CYS A 162 -9.15 -2.40 4.89
N TRP A 163 -8.45 -3.16 5.74
CA TRP A 163 -7.03 -2.95 6.03
C TRP A 163 -6.24 -4.20 5.64
N LEU A 164 -5.29 -4.05 4.72
CA LEU A 164 -4.36 -5.11 4.33
C LEU A 164 -2.98 -4.81 4.91
N GLY A 165 -2.56 -5.60 5.89
CA GLY A 165 -1.25 -5.44 6.54
C GLY A 165 -0.08 -5.67 5.58
N THR A 166 1.09 -5.13 5.95
CA THR A 166 2.34 -5.27 5.18
C THR A 166 2.59 -6.70 4.70
N GLY A 167 2.93 -6.86 3.43
CA GLY A 167 3.28 -8.17 2.87
C GLY A 167 2.12 -9.15 2.74
N ALA A 168 0.86 -8.73 2.95
CA ALA A 168 -0.29 -9.59 2.70
C ALA A 168 -0.40 -9.95 1.21
N VAL A 169 -0.83 -11.18 0.94
CA VAL A 169 -1.00 -11.74 -0.40
C VAL A 169 -2.48 -12.08 -0.61
N VAL A 170 -3.10 -11.55 -1.65
CA VAL A 170 -4.49 -11.86 -2.04
C VAL A 170 -4.46 -12.64 -3.35
N LEU A 171 -4.90 -13.89 -3.29
CA LEU A 171 -4.85 -14.84 -4.40
C LEU A 171 -6.10 -14.78 -5.30
N PRO A 172 -6.02 -15.36 -6.52
CA PRO A 172 -7.13 -15.35 -7.45
C PRO A 172 -8.40 -15.96 -6.85
N GLY A 173 -9.54 -15.33 -7.12
CA GLY A 173 -10.84 -15.79 -6.60
C GLY A 173 -11.15 -15.36 -5.18
N ALA A 174 -10.27 -14.61 -4.50
CA ALA A 174 -10.53 -14.11 -3.16
C ALA A 174 -11.65 -13.05 -3.16
N ARG A 175 -12.57 -13.16 -2.18
CA ARG A 175 -13.69 -12.23 -1.98
C ARG A 175 -13.73 -11.79 -0.52
N LEU A 176 -13.33 -10.56 -0.25
CA LEU A 176 -13.37 -9.98 1.10
C LEU A 176 -14.59 -9.08 1.21
N GLY A 177 -15.34 -9.23 2.29
CA GLY A 177 -16.41 -8.32 2.69
C GLY A 177 -15.90 -6.93 3.06
N ARG A 178 -16.79 -6.08 3.61
CA ARG A 178 -16.40 -4.76 4.09
C ARG A 178 -15.67 -4.84 5.43
N ASN A 179 -14.81 -3.86 5.70
CA ASN A 179 -14.13 -3.69 6.98
C ASN A 179 -13.34 -4.93 7.43
N VAL A 180 -12.82 -5.70 6.47
CA VAL A 180 -11.96 -6.85 6.75
C VAL A 180 -10.55 -6.38 7.07
N VAL A 181 -9.94 -7.01 8.07
CA VAL A 181 -8.55 -6.79 8.47
C VAL A 181 -7.73 -8.02 8.09
N VAL A 182 -6.79 -7.85 7.18
CA VAL A 182 -5.82 -8.89 6.81
C VAL A 182 -4.53 -8.61 7.56
N ALA A 183 -4.11 -9.55 8.41
CA ALA A 183 -2.87 -9.43 9.15
C ALA A 183 -1.64 -9.39 8.21
N ALA A 184 -0.54 -8.80 8.68
CA ALA A 184 0.70 -8.75 7.92
C ALA A 184 1.17 -10.17 7.53
N GLY A 185 1.64 -10.32 6.30
CA GLY A 185 2.13 -11.58 5.74
C GLY A 185 1.07 -12.68 5.53
N ALA A 186 -0.23 -12.39 5.70
CA ALA A 186 -1.27 -13.39 5.51
C ALA A 186 -1.52 -13.68 4.02
N VAL A 187 -1.84 -14.93 3.67
CA VAL A 187 -2.14 -15.37 2.30
C VAL A 187 -3.63 -15.70 2.18
N VAL A 188 -4.40 -14.78 1.61
CA VAL A 188 -5.85 -14.83 1.54
C VAL A 188 -6.31 -15.53 0.26
N ARG A 189 -7.25 -16.47 0.42
CA ARG A 189 -7.94 -17.18 -0.65
C ARG A 189 -9.39 -17.46 -0.25
N GLY A 190 -10.28 -17.55 -1.22
CA GLY A 190 -11.71 -17.81 -0.98
C GLY A 190 -12.43 -16.61 -0.36
N GLU A 191 -13.53 -16.89 0.34
CA GLU A 191 -14.42 -15.85 0.89
C GLU A 191 -14.07 -15.50 2.34
N VAL A 192 -14.10 -14.21 2.65
CA VAL A 192 -13.93 -13.66 3.99
C VAL A 192 -15.13 -12.75 4.27
N PRO A 193 -15.93 -13.02 5.31
CA PRO A 193 -17.14 -12.24 5.59
C PRO A 193 -16.81 -10.83 6.07
N ASP A 194 -17.82 -9.96 6.05
CA ASP A 194 -17.75 -8.61 6.61
C ASP A 194 -17.22 -8.61 8.05
N HIS A 195 -16.49 -7.56 8.42
CA HIS A 195 -16.00 -7.32 9.78
C HIS A 195 -15.21 -8.52 10.38
N ALA A 196 -14.43 -9.20 9.54
CA ALA A 196 -13.54 -10.28 9.97
C ALA A 196 -12.07 -9.82 10.04
N VAL A 197 -11.30 -10.47 10.91
CA VAL A 197 -9.84 -10.39 10.94
C VAL A 197 -9.30 -11.74 10.50
N VAL A 198 -8.44 -11.76 9.48
CA VAL A 198 -7.80 -12.97 8.96
C VAL A 198 -6.29 -12.92 9.14
N ALA A 199 -5.68 -14.06 9.47
CA ALA A 199 -4.23 -14.18 9.63
C ALA A 199 -3.72 -15.57 9.20
N GLY A 200 -2.44 -15.64 8.85
CA GLY A 200 -1.74 -16.88 8.47
C GLY A 200 -1.68 -17.16 6.97
N ALA A 201 -1.05 -18.26 6.60
CA ALA A 201 -0.88 -18.72 5.21
C ALA A 201 -1.16 -20.24 5.13
N PRO A 202 -2.35 -20.67 4.68
CA PRO A 202 -3.47 -19.84 4.23
C PRO A 202 -4.14 -19.09 5.38
N ALA A 203 -4.67 -17.91 5.08
CA ALA A 203 -5.33 -17.07 6.05
C ALA A 203 -6.61 -17.73 6.59
N LYS A 204 -6.83 -17.59 7.89
CA LYS A 204 -8.03 -18.05 8.60
C LYS A 204 -8.63 -16.90 9.39
N VAL A 205 -9.95 -16.90 9.55
CA VAL A 205 -10.63 -15.96 10.44
C VAL A 205 -10.16 -16.23 11.86
N VAL A 206 -9.53 -15.24 12.47
CA VAL A 206 -9.04 -15.27 13.86
C VAL A 206 -9.87 -14.38 14.78
N ARG A 207 -10.69 -13.49 14.21
CA ARG A 207 -11.65 -12.67 14.92
C ARG A 207 -12.79 -12.27 13.99
N SER A 208 -14.01 -12.19 14.51
CA SER A 208 -15.19 -11.71 13.80
C SER A 208 -15.97 -10.72 14.67
N TRP A 209 -16.71 -9.82 14.05
CA TRP A 209 -17.64 -8.95 14.76
C TRP A 209 -19.06 -9.50 14.69
N ASP A 210 -19.75 -9.45 15.82
CA ASP A 210 -21.16 -9.77 15.96
C ASP A 210 -21.93 -8.54 16.48
N PRO A 211 -23.12 -8.22 15.94
CA PRO A 211 -23.89 -7.05 16.38
C PRO A 211 -24.31 -7.09 17.86
N GLU A 212 -24.58 -8.27 18.40
CA GLU A 212 -25.08 -8.43 19.77
C GLU A 212 -23.94 -8.56 20.77
N ASN A 213 -22.90 -9.29 20.40
CA ASN A 213 -21.81 -9.71 21.27
C ASN A 213 -20.49 -8.96 21.00
N GLY A 214 -20.45 -8.08 20.00
CA GLY A 214 -19.26 -7.33 19.60
C GLY A 214 -18.16 -8.20 18.99
N TRP A 215 -16.90 -7.80 19.16
CA TRP A 215 -15.75 -8.53 18.63
C TRP A 215 -15.53 -9.87 19.36
N GLN A 216 -15.28 -10.93 18.60
CA GLN A 216 -15.07 -12.29 19.10
C GLN A 216 -13.79 -12.89 18.51
N PRO A 217 -12.74 -13.15 19.32
CA PRO A 217 -12.65 -12.84 20.75
C PRO A 217 -12.59 -11.32 20.99
N PRO A 218 -13.02 -10.84 22.19
CA PRO A 218 -13.00 -9.43 22.54
C PRO A 218 -11.65 -8.76 22.33
N LEU A 219 -11.70 -7.46 22.03
CA LEU A 219 -10.50 -6.64 21.98
C LEU A 219 -9.86 -6.62 23.37
N ARG A 220 -8.54 -6.86 23.43
CA ARG A 220 -7.78 -6.88 24.69
C ARG A 220 -7.36 -5.49 25.14
N THR A 221 -7.31 -4.55 24.21
CA THR A 221 -6.90 -3.17 24.45
C THR A 221 -8.13 -2.26 24.46
N PRO A 222 -8.20 -1.27 25.36
CA PRO A 222 -9.24 -0.26 25.31
C PRO A 222 -9.17 0.53 24.00
N ALA A 223 -10.29 1.14 23.61
CA ALA A 223 -10.32 2.01 22.44
C ALA A 223 -9.36 3.20 22.65
N PRO A 224 -8.56 3.58 21.64
CA PRO A 224 -7.72 4.75 21.73
C PRO A 224 -8.60 6.00 21.88
N VAL A 225 -8.20 6.92 22.76
CA VAL A 225 -8.89 8.21 22.96
C VAL A 225 -8.24 9.24 22.05
N PRO A 226 -8.99 9.89 21.15
CA PRO A 226 -8.46 10.98 20.34
C PRO A 226 -7.89 12.09 21.21
N ILE A 227 -6.83 12.73 20.74
CA ILE A 227 -6.31 13.93 21.39
C ILE A 227 -7.43 14.99 21.40
N PRO A 228 -7.77 15.58 22.57
CA PRO A 228 -8.79 16.61 22.65
C PRO A 228 -8.49 17.78 21.71
N ARG A 229 -9.52 18.36 21.09
CA ARG A 229 -9.38 19.36 20.02
C ARG A 229 -8.71 20.66 20.48
N ASP A 230 -8.72 20.92 21.77
CA ASP A 230 -8.15 22.07 22.45
C ASP A 230 -6.67 21.90 22.80
N VAL A 231 -6.10 20.71 22.61
CA VAL A 231 -4.67 20.46 22.87
C VAL A 231 -3.83 20.98 21.70
N THR A 232 -2.87 21.86 22.00
CA THR A 232 -1.95 22.41 21.00
C THR A 232 -0.76 21.47 20.73
N PRO A 233 -0.11 21.58 19.57
CA PRO A 233 1.13 20.83 19.28
C PRO A 233 2.24 21.04 20.32
N GLU A 234 2.36 22.26 20.86
CA GLU A 234 3.34 22.60 21.89
C GLU A 234 3.07 21.87 23.20
N GLN A 235 1.79 21.74 23.57
CA GLN A 235 1.38 21.00 24.78
C GLN A 235 1.70 19.51 24.64
N LEU A 236 1.49 18.92 23.45
CA LEU A 236 1.89 17.53 23.18
C LEU A 236 3.40 17.33 23.24
N ALA A 237 4.17 18.26 22.66
CA ALA A 237 5.63 18.20 22.71
C ALA A 237 6.17 18.30 24.14
N ALA A 238 5.56 19.14 24.98
CA ALA A 238 5.91 19.26 26.40
C ALA A 238 5.60 17.98 27.19
N LEU A 239 4.46 17.34 26.93
CA LEU A 239 4.09 16.04 27.52
C LEU A 239 5.08 14.94 27.14
N ALA A 240 5.45 14.85 25.86
CA ALA A 240 6.42 13.86 25.40
C ALA A 240 7.81 14.06 26.03
N ALA A 241 8.25 15.32 26.19
CA ALA A 241 9.51 15.63 26.87
C ALA A 241 9.49 15.22 28.35
N TRP A 242 8.36 15.44 29.03
CA TRP A 242 8.17 15.05 30.42
C TRP A 242 8.16 13.53 30.62
N GLU A 243 7.51 12.76 29.74
CA GLU A 243 7.53 11.29 29.79
C GLU A 243 8.94 10.71 29.62
N VAL A 244 9.76 11.29 28.73
CA VAL A 244 11.17 10.90 28.54
C VAL A 244 11.99 11.17 29.80
N GLU A 245 11.76 12.31 30.46
CA GLU A 245 12.45 12.68 31.69
C GLU A 245 12.08 11.76 32.87
N GLN A 246 10.80 11.40 32.99
CA GLN A 246 10.30 10.45 33.99
C GLN A 246 10.78 9.01 33.76
N ALA A 247 10.86 8.57 32.49
CA ALA A 247 11.40 7.25 32.15
C ALA A 247 12.91 7.15 32.45
N GLY A 248 13.65 8.26 32.31
CA GLY A 248 15.08 8.32 32.64
C GLY A 248 15.39 8.31 34.14
N THR A 249 14.49 8.84 34.97
CA THR A 249 14.62 8.86 36.44
C THR A 249 14.16 7.56 37.12
N ALA A 250 13.27 6.80 36.49
CA ALA A 250 12.88 5.47 36.97
C ALA A 250 13.92 4.37 36.68
N ALA A 251 14.93 4.65 35.84
CA ALA A 251 15.98 3.70 35.44
C ALA A 251 17.33 3.94 36.15
N SER A 252 17.40 4.89 37.10
CA SER A 252 18.56 5.23 37.92
C SER A 252 18.32 4.90 39.39
#